data_AF-G8ZXH4-F1
#
_entry.id   AF-G8ZXH4-F1
#
_cell.length_a   1.000
_cell.length_b   1.000
_cell.length_c   1.000
_cell.angle_alpha   90.00
_cell.angle_beta   90.00
_cell.angle_gamma   90.00
#
_symmetry.space_group_name_H-M   'P 1'
#
loop_
_entity.id
_entity.type
_entity.pdbx_description
1 polymer ?
#
loop_
_entity_poly.entity_id
_entity_poly.type
_entity_poly.pdbx_seq_one_letter_code
_entity_poly.pdbx_strand_id
1 'polypeptide(L)'
;MSSRTRPKNLSPKTRKKEDDDYGETGKKWSSRSNSGTGRSVYWRHILLMLISWGLLINYYERSVVKRAMNNCQWGRWEDWPEQAEAHRVGLFADPQIMDAYSYPGRPRFVNYLTSLIVDHYHKRNWKFVHYYLKPDTTFFLGDLFDGGRYWEDDYWIEEYKRFNKIFPKRPFSKTVMSIPGNHDIGFGNDIIEKSLNRFKTYFGEPSSYLDVGNHTFVLLDTISLSDRVNPNVASAPKEFLDNFAQESHPLPRILLSHVPLYRDPQKQVCGDKRESKNPFPLQQGDQYQTVIDADLSQDVLAKVQPKILFSGDDHDYCHISHSYLSDGISKTAEEITVKSCAMNMGINRPAIQLLSLHNDPDSFTEKTYQTNICYMPDPFKPVKMYILMLILSAGWLGYMHFFPRSFNRSVASRMGKTSRAVDSSLPMPVSASHKLESDINSQYRVKEEISIISLMINAGISLVLVLLVFAYFYSSV
;
A
#
# COMPACT_ATOMS: atom_id res chain seq x y z
N MET A 1 -41.22 -75.06 -69.98
CA MET A 1 -42.44 -75.84 -70.30
C MET A 1 -43.37 -75.73 -69.11
N SER A 2 -44.23 -74.71 -69.09
CA SER A 2 -45.66 -74.82 -69.42
C SER A 2 -46.37 -75.93 -68.66
N SER A 3 -47.10 -75.59 -67.60
CA SER A 3 -48.57 -75.74 -67.59
C SER A 3 -49.18 -75.26 -66.27
N ARG A 4 -50.10 -74.31 -66.38
CA ARG A 4 -51.05 -73.90 -65.35
C ARG A 4 -52.02 -75.04 -65.03
N THR A 5 -52.41 -75.17 -63.76
CA THR A 5 -53.71 -75.74 -63.37
C THR A 5 -54.35 -74.93 -62.23
N ARG A 6 -55.64 -74.63 -62.45
CA ARG A 6 -56.59 -73.81 -61.67
C ARG A 6 -56.79 -74.24 -60.20
N PRO A 7 -57.26 -73.32 -59.34
CA PRO A 7 -58.18 -73.64 -58.26
C PRO A 7 -59.62 -73.20 -58.57
N LYS A 8 -60.61 -73.98 -58.10
CA LYS A 8 -62.05 -73.64 -58.11
C LYS A 8 -62.43 -72.97 -56.78
N ASN A 9 -63.29 -71.95 -56.92
CA ASN A 9 -63.97 -71.18 -55.88
C ASN A 9 -64.90 -72.01 -54.97
N LEU A 10 -65.14 -71.50 -53.75
CA LEU A 10 -66.48 -71.26 -53.20
C LEU A 10 -66.41 -70.24 -52.03
N SER A 11 -67.21 -69.18 -52.17
CA SER A 11 -67.41 -68.04 -51.26
C SER A 11 -68.71 -68.25 -50.43
N PRO A 12 -69.42 -67.25 -49.84
CA PRO A 12 -69.09 -65.86 -49.47
C PRO A 12 -69.71 -65.41 -48.11
N LYS A 13 -69.33 -64.18 -47.69
CA LYS A 13 -70.13 -63.08 -47.08
C LYS A 13 -69.25 -62.40 -46.01
N THR A 14 -69.07 -61.07 -45.97
CA THR A 14 -70.07 -60.03 -46.24
C THR A 14 -69.38 -58.70 -46.60
N ARG A 15 -69.98 -58.00 -47.58
CA ARG A 15 -69.71 -56.63 -48.05
C ARG A 15 -70.18 -55.57 -47.05
N LYS A 16 -69.45 -54.45 -46.98
CA LYS A 16 -69.90 -53.03 -47.17
C LYS A 16 -68.75 -52.16 -46.66
N LYS A 17 -68.07 -51.33 -47.45
CA LYS A 17 -68.44 -50.16 -48.28
C LYS A 17 -67.53 -49.03 -47.75
N GLU A 18 -66.54 -48.66 -48.53
CA GLU A 18 -65.88 -47.35 -48.45
C GLU A 18 -66.90 -46.26 -48.81
N ASP A 19 -66.82 -45.13 -48.11
CA ASP A 19 -66.95 -43.77 -48.63
C ASP A 19 -66.36 -42.79 -47.59
N ASP A 20 -65.76 -41.73 -48.11
CA ASP A 20 -64.77 -40.82 -47.51
C ASP A 20 -65.27 -39.91 -46.37
N ASP A 21 -64.38 -39.54 -45.42
CA ASP A 21 -64.46 -38.24 -44.74
C ASP A 21 -63.09 -37.75 -44.22
N TYR A 22 -62.85 -36.45 -44.39
CA TYR A 22 -61.62 -35.72 -44.08
C TYR A 22 -61.42 -35.57 -42.56
N GLY A 23 -60.20 -35.79 -42.08
CA GLY A 23 -59.85 -35.57 -40.67
C GLY A 23 -58.37 -35.25 -40.45
N GLU A 24 -58.05 -33.96 -40.41
CA GLU A 24 -56.79 -33.43 -39.89
C GLU A 24 -56.43 -34.04 -38.53
N THR A 25 -55.26 -34.67 -38.44
CA THR A 25 -54.61 -34.88 -37.14
C THR A 25 -53.14 -34.50 -37.24
N GLY A 26 -52.85 -33.25 -36.86
CA GLY A 26 -51.51 -32.75 -36.64
C GLY A 26 -50.77 -33.61 -35.62
N LYS A 27 -49.63 -34.14 -36.05
CA LYS A 27 -48.66 -34.80 -35.18
C LYS A 27 -48.18 -33.80 -34.13
N LYS A 28 -48.68 -33.94 -32.89
CA LYS A 28 -48.08 -33.32 -31.70
C LYS A 28 -46.65 -33.87 -31.54
N TRP A 29 -45.69 -33.08 -32.00
CA TRP A 29 -44.30 -33.27 -31.62
C TRP A 29 -44.21 -32.99 -30.12
N SER A 30 -44.15 -34.04 -29.30
CA SER A 30 -43.84 -33.89 -27.88
C SER A 30 -42.40 -33.42 -27.77
N SER A 31 -42.18 -32.11 -27.68
CA SER A 31 -40.91 -31.57 -27.22
C SER A 31 -40.71 -32.05 -25.79
N ARG A 32 -39.86 -33.06 -25.63
CA ARG A 32 -39.19 -33.34 -24.35
C ARG A 32 -38.52 -32.03 -23.95
N SER A 33 -39.13 -31.29 -23.03
CA SER A 33 -38.45 -30.23 -22.31
C SER A 33 -37.36 -30.91 -21.51
N ASN A 34 -36.12 -30.87 -22.02
CA ASN A 34 -34.95 -31.11 -21.20
C ASN A 34 -35.03 -30.10 -20.04
N SER A 35 -35.44 -30.57 -18.87
CA SER A 35 -35.26 -29.87 -17.60
C SER A 35 -33.75 -29.84 -17.30
N GLY A 36 -33.03 -29.04 -18.08
CA GLY A 36 -31.64 -28.72 -17.80
C GLY A 36 -31.60 -28.09 -16.43
N THR A 37 -31.00 -28.78 -15.47
CA THR A 37 -30.67 -28.29 -14.14
C THR A 37 -29.92 -26.95 -14.30
N GLY A 38 -30.68 -25.87 -14.15
CA GLY A 38 -30.42 -24.60 -14.82
C GLY A 38 -29.33 -23.78 -14.16
N ARG A 39 -28.06 -24.09 -14.47
CA ARG A 39 -26.92 -23.22 -14.16
C ARG A 39 -27.15 -21.85 -14.80
N SER A 40 -27.34 -20.82 -13.98
CA SER A 40 -27.70 -19.48 -14.48
C SER A 40 -26.63 -18.48 -14.02
N VAL A 41 -26.03 -17.77 -14.98
CA VAL A 41 -25.04 -16.72 -14.73
C VAL A 41 -25.66 -15.37 -15.00
N TYR A 42 -25.57 -14.46 -14.02
CA TYR A 42 -26.23 -13.16 -14.04
C TYR A 42 -25.23 -12.04 -14.33
N TRP A 43 -24.73 -12.03 -15.57
CA TRP A 43 -23.63 -11.15 -16.01
C TRP A 43 -23.81 -9.67 -15.72
N ARG A 44 -25.04 -9.14 -15.78
CA ARG A 44 -25.29 -7.71 -15.52
C ARG A 44 -25.05 -7.32 -14.06
N HIS A 45 -25.48 -8.18 -13.14
CA HIS A 45 -25.24 -7.98 -11.70
C HIS A 45 -23.75 -8.12 -11.40
N ILE A 46 -23.09 -9.11 -12.01
CA ILE A 46 -21.63 -9.29 -11.93
C ILE A 46 -20.91 -8.05 -12.46
N LEU A 47 -21.31 -7.52 -13.62
CA LEU A 47 -20.70 -6.34 -14.22
C LEU A 47 -20.90 -5.08 -13.38
N LEU A 48 -22.11 -4.85 -12.85
CA LEU A 48 -22.38 -3.72 -11.96
C LEU A 48 -21.54 -3.79 -10.69
N MET A 49 -21.45 -4.98 -10.07
CA MET A 49 -20.55 -5.21 -8.95
C MET A 49 -19.10 -4.95 -9.34
N LEU A 50 -18.64 -5.47 -10.48
CA LEU A 50 -17.26 -5.27 -10.95
C LEU A 50 -16.94 -3.79 -11.19
N ILE A 51 -17.86 -3.02 -11.78
CA ILE A 51 -17.70 -1.57 -11.97
C ILE A 51 -17.59 -0.88 -10.60
N SER A 52 -18.48 -1.21 -9.66
CA SER A 52 -18.43 -0.60 -8.32
C SER A 52 -17.14 -0.95 -7.56
N TRP A 53 -16.64 -2.18 -7.68
CA TRP A 53 -15.33 -2.59 -7.17
C TRP A 53 -14.20 -1.83 -7.85
N GLY A 54 -14.21 -1.73 -9.18
CA GLY A 54 -13.21 -0.99 -9.94
C GLY A 54 -13.14 0.49 -9.56
N LEU A 55 -14.29 1.14 -9.36
CA LEU A 55 -14.36 2.52 -8.89
C LEU A 55 -13.85 2.67 -7.45
N LEU A 56 -14.23 1.76 -6.55
CA LEU A 56 -13.80 1.79 -5.16
C LEU A 56 -12.28 1.59 -5.03
N ILE A 57 -11.74 0.59 -5.72
CA ILE A 57 -10.30 0.31 -5.75
C ILE A 57 -9.57 1.47 -6.40
N ASN A 58 -10.03 2.00 -7.54
CA ASN A 58 -9.42 3.18 -8.15
C ASN A 58 -9.40 4.39 -7.22
N TYR A 59 -10.50 4.62 -6.50
CA TYR A 59 -10.59 5.72 -5.55
C TYR A 59 -9.53 5.62 -4.45
N TYR A 60 -9.38 4.46 -3.81
CA TYR A 60 -8.41 4.27 -2.72
C TYR A 60 -6.97 4.09 -3.20
N GLU A 61 -6.74 3.33 -4.28
CA GLU A 61 -5.40 3.05 -4.79
C GLU A 61 -4.79 4.19 -5.61
N ARG A 62 -5.60 5.13 -6.12
CA ARG A 62 -5.13 6.25 -6.96
C ARG A 62 -5.53 7.60 -6.41
N SER A 63 -6.83 7.84 -6.25
CA SER A 63 -7.33 9.19 -5.93
C SER A 63 -6.98 9.64 -4.52
N VAL A 64 -7.10 8.77 -3.52
CA VAL A 64 -6.76 9.08 -2.12
C VAL A 64 -5.27 9.34 -1.98
N VAL A 65 -4.41 8.49 -2.56
CA VAL A 65 -2.95 8.65 -2.51
C VAL A 65 -2.51 9.93 -3.21
N LYS A 66 -3.07 10.22 -4.40
CA LYS A 66 -2.83 11.49 -5.11
C LYS A 66 -3.19 12.70 -4.25
N ARG A 67 -4.35 12.68 -3.58
CA ARG A 67 -4.76 13.78 -2.70
C ARG A 67 -3.82 13.94 -1.51
N ALA A 68 -3.35 12.84 -0.92
CA ALA A 68 -2.36 12.88 0.15
C ALA A 68 -1.08 13.61 -0.32
N MET A 69 -0.52 13.23 -1.47
CA MET A 69 0.66 13.91 -2.02
C MET A 69 0.38 15.37 -2.39
N ASN A 70 -0.78 15.66 -2.98
CA ASN A 70 -1.17 17.02 -3.32
C ASN A 70 -1.27 17.93 -2.09
N ASN A 71 -1.59 17.38 -0.92
CA ASN A 71 -1.62 18.13 0.33
C ASN A 71 -0.25 18.52 0.86
N CYS A 72 0.79 17.79 0.45
CA CYS A 72 2.18 18.04 0.85
C CYS A 72 2.98 18.83 -0.18
N GLN A 73 2.35 19.28 -1.27
CA GLN A 73 3.02 20.00 -2.35
C GLN A 73 3.83 21.18 -1.81
N TRP A 74 5.07 21.27 -2.29
CA TRP A 74 6.08 22.21 -1.83
C TRP A 74 5.58 23.65 -1.79
N GLY A 75 4.98 24.14 -2.88
CA GLY A 75 4.43 25.50 -2.97
C GLY A 75 3.23 25.82 -2.04
N ARG A 76 2.81 24.90 -1.17
CA ARG A 76 1.80 25.18 -0.12
C ARG A 76 2.41 25.62 1.20
N TRP A 77 3.70 25.37 1.42
CA TRP A 77 4.34 25.57 2.71
C TRP A 77 5.77 26.09 2.60
N GLU A 78 6.43 25.94 1.44
CA GLU A 78 7.67 26.65 1.14
C GLU A 78 7.41 28.15 1.10
N ASP A 79 8.19 28.88 1.89
CA ASP A 79 8.17 30.33 1.99
C ASP A 79 9.57 30.85 1.69
N TRP A 80 9.96 30.73 0.42
CA TRP A 80 11.22 31.24 -0.11
C TRP A 80 10.96 32.42 -1.05
N PRO A 81 11.92 33.35 -1.24
CA PRO A 81 11.81 34.40 -2.26
C PRO A 81 11.50 33.82 -3.65
N GLU A 82 10.81 34.57 -4.52
CA GLU A 82 10.33 34.04 -5.82
C GLU A 82 11.46 33.50 -6.73
N GLN A 83 12.67 34.07 -6.61
CA GLN A 83 13.86 33.66 -7.35
C GLN A 83 14.65 32.51 -6.70
N ALA A 84 14.23 32.02 -5.53
CA ALA A 84 14.95 30.99 -4.80
C ALA A 84 14.71 29.60 -5.42
N GLU A 85 15.79 28.97 -5.90
CA GLU A 85 15.77 27.55 -6.23
C GLU A 85 16.05 26.74 -4.96
N ALA A 86 15.00 26.09 -4.44
CA ALA A 86 15.10 25.25 -3.26
C ALA A 86 15.37 23.79 -3.63
N HIS A 87 16.33 23.16 -2.94
CA HIS A 87 16.60 21.73 -3.05
C HIS A 87 15.67 20.95 -2.11
N ARG A 88 14.96 19.96 -2.64
CA ARG A 88 13.87 19.28 -1.93
C ARG A 88 14.27 17.88 -1.52
N VAL A 89 14.08 17.57 -0.24
CA VAL A 89 14.49 16.32 0.39
C VAL A 89 13.29 15.60 1.00
N GLY A 90 13.20 14.29 0.79
CA GLY A 90 12.27 13.41 1.49
C GLY A 90 13.00 12.49 2.46
N LEU A 91 12.52 12.38 3.70
CA LEU A 91 13.06 11.50 4.73
C LEU A 91 12.04 10.40 5.06
N PHE A 92 12.47 9.15 4.90
CA PHE A 92 11.67 7.95 5.20
C PHE A 92 12.28 7.25 6.42
N ALA A 93 11.51 7.14 7.50
CA ALA A 93 11.91 6.38 8.68
C ALA A 93 11.15 5.06 8.76
N ASP A 94 11.82 4.04 9.29
CA ASP A 94 11.27 2.75 9.69
C ASP A 94 10.31 2.13 8.65
N PRO A 95 10.75 1.92 7.39
CA PRO A 95 9.92 1.19 6.43
C PRO A 95 9.68 -0.27 6.86
N GLN A 96 10.60 -0.87 7.61
CA GLN A 96 10.52 -2.21 8.25
C GLN A 96 9.70 -3.20 7.44
N ILE A 97 10.21 -3.58 6.27
CA ILE A 97 9.50 -4.52 5.42
C ILE A 97 9.29 -5.83 6.18
N MET A 98 8.04 -6.28 6.23
CA MET A 98 7.64 -7.44 7.01
C MET A 98 8.15 -8.73 6.35
N ASP A 99 8.61 -9.68 7.15
CA ASP A 99 9.14 -10.97 6.71
C ASP A 99 8.34 -12.15 7.31
N ALA A 100 8.80 -13.38 7.06
CA ALA A 100 8.11 -14.59 7.52
C ALA A 100 8.07 -14.75 9.05
N TYR A 101 9.03 -14.14 9.76
CA TYR A 101 9.30 -14.25 11.19
C TYR A 101 8.82 -13.05 12.01
N SER A 102 8.41 -11.94 11.38
CA SER A 102 7.83 -10.75 12.05
C SER A 102 6.76 -11.08 13.09
N TYR A 103 5.93 -12.09 12.82
CA TYR A 103 4.90 -12.56 13.76
C TYR A 103 4.92 -14.09 13.87
N PRO A 104 5.80 -14.66 14.71
CA PRO A 104 6.10 -16.10 14.73
C PRO A 104 4.93 -16.97 15.22
N GLY A 105 3.91 -16.38 15.83
CA GLY A 105 2.67 -17.05 16.25
C GLY A 105 1.54 -17.05 15.21
N ARG A 106 1.71 -16.36 14.07
CA ARG A 106 0.65 -16.26 13.03
C ARG A 106 0.79 -17.37 11.98
N PRO A 107 -0.32 -17.88 11.41
CA PRO A 107 -0.25 -18.83 10.31
C PRO A 107 0.55 -18.26 9.13
N ARG A 108 1.47 -19.06 8.56
CA ARG A 108 2.39 -18.61 7.50
C ARG A 108 1.69 -17.93 6.31
N PHE A 109 0.54 -18.47 5.90
CA PHE A 109 -0.25 -17.88 4.83
C PHE A 109 -0.78 -16.48 5.16
N VAL A 110 -1.12 -16.21 6.43
CA VAL A 110 -1.56 -14.89 6.88
C VAL A 110 -0.39 -13.91 6.85
N ASN A 111 0.80 -14.32 7.30
CA ASN A 111 2.00 -13.48 7.19
C ASN A 111 2.32 -13.18 5.72
N TYR A 112 2.26 -14.17 4.84
CA TYR A 112 2.44 -13.97 3.41
C TYR A 112 1.42 -12.98 2.80
N LEU A 113 0.12 -13.12 3.12
CA LEU A 113 -0.86 -12.15 2.62
C LEU A 113 -0.65 -10.75 3.20
N THR A 114 -0.25 -10.66 4.46
CA THR A 114 0.03 -9.38 5.13
C THR A 114 1.24 -8.71 4.49
N SER A 115 2.29 -9.46 4.17
CA SER A 115 3.50 -8.92 3.52
C SER A 115 3.18 -8.37 2.13
N LEU A 116 2.34 -9.05 1.35
CA LEU A 116 1.88 -8.55 0.05
C LEU A 116 1.12 -7.21 0.15
N ILE A 117 0.30 -7.03 1.19
CA ILE A 117 -0.46 -5.78 1.41
C ILE A 117 0.50 -4.65 1.82
N VAL A 118 1.42 -4.94 2.74
CA VAL A 118 2.42 -3.98 3.22
C VAL A 118 3.37 -3.56 2.08
N ASP A 119 3.87 -4.50 1.29
CA ASP A 119 4.72 -4.23 0.12
C ASP A 119 4.01 -3.33 -0.90
N HIS A 120 2.74 -3.64 -1.19
CA HIS A 120 1.95 -2.83 -2.11
C HIS A 120 1.73 -1.42 -1.56
N TYR A 121 1.46 -1.28 -0.26
CA TYR A 121 1.35 0.03 0.40
C TYR A 121 2.62 0.86 0.20
N HIS A 122 3.79 0.30 0.51
CA HIS A 122 5.08 0.97 0.34
C HIS A 122 5.35 1.32 -1.12
N LYS A 123 5.26 0.33 -2.03
CA LYS A 123 5.54 0.52 -3.47
C LYS A 123 4.67 1.62 -4.07
N ARG A 124 3.39 1.64 -3.70
CA ARG A 124 2.41 2.63 -4.16
C ARG A 124 2.77 4.02 -3.66
N ASN A 125 3.02 4.15 -2.36
CA ASN A 125 3.35 5.44 -1.78
C ASN A 125 4.69 5.96 -2.30
N TRP A 126 5.72 5.11 -2.40
CA TRP A 126 7.01 5.44 -3.03
C TRP A 126 6.84 5.99 -4.45
N LYS A 127 6.07 5.30 -5.30
CA LYS A 127 5.77 5.78 -6.65
C LYS A 127 5.08 7.14 -6.65
N PHE A 128 4.13 7.36 -5.77
CA PHE A 128 3.36 8.61 -5.75
C PHE A 128 4.16 9.77 -5.17
N VAL A 129 4.98 9.55 -4.14
CA VAL A 129 5.92 10.56 -3.63
C VAL A 129 6.83 11.02 -4.76
N HIS A 130 7.51 10.09 -5.45
CA HIS A 130 8.43 10.47 -6.53
C HIS A 130 7.74 11.01 -7.79
N TYR A 131 6.47 10.68 -8.02
CA TYR A 131 5.74 11.22 -9.17
C TYR A 131 5.18 12.63 -8.92
N TYR A 132 4.58 12.85 -7.74
CA TYR A 132 3.88 14.10 -7.42
C TYR A 132 4.75 15.09 -6.67
N LEU A 133 5.55 14.64 -5.70
CA LEU A 133 6.44 15.52 -4.94
C LEU A 133 7.80 15.64 -5.63
N LYS A 134 8.30 14.60 -6.29
CA LYS A 134 9.59 14.64 -7.01
C LYS A 134 10.74 15.21 -6.16
N PRO A 135 11.03 14.64 -4.98
CA PRO A 135 12.18 15.10 -4.19
C PRO A 135 13.50 14.87 -4.96
N ASP A 136 14.41 15.82 -4.86
CA ASP A 136 15.75 15.78 -5.48
C ASP A 136 16.66 14.77 -4.77
N THR A 137 16.55 14.70 -3.43
CA THR A 137 17.23 13.71 -2.60
C THR A 137 16.24 12.99 -1.69
N THR A 138 16.48 11.71 -1.41
CA THR A 138 15.72 10.91 -0.46
C THR A 138 16.65 10.13 0.46
N PHE A 139 16.40 10.20 1.76
CA PHE A 139 17.14 9.46 2.77
C PHE A 139 16.23 8.46 3.50
N PHE A 140 16.77 7.29 3.78
CA PHE A 140 16.17 6.34 4.73
C PHE A 140 16.91 6.43 6.07
N LEU A 141 16.14 6.49 7.16
CA LEU A 141 16.64 6.68 8.52
C LEU A 141 16.65 5.37 9.31
N GLY A 142 17.19 4.31 8.72
CA GLY A 142 17.30 3.00 9.36
C GLY A 142 16.03 2.16 9.35
N ASP A 143 16.18 0.96 9.92
CA ASP A 143 15.17 -0.07 10.06
C ASP A 143 14.51 -0.42 8.72
N LEU A 144 15.38 -0.81 7.78
CA LEU A 144 14.98 -1.19 6.44
C LEU A 144 14.19 -2.51 6.47
N PHE A 145 14.62 -3.44 7.32
CA PHE A 145 14.04 -4.76 7.52
C PHE A 145 13.53 -4.92 8.95
N ASP A 146 12.49 -5.74 9.14
CA ASP A 146 12.04 -6.11 10.49
C ASP A 146 12.95 -7.18 11.14
N GLY A 147 13.40 -8.17 10.38
CA GLY A 147 14.28 -9.26 10.87
C GLY A 147 15.74 -9.20 10.42
N GLY A 148 16.20 -8.08 9.84
CA GLY A 148 17.45 -8.01 9.06
C GLY A 148 18.69 -8.55 9.76
N ARG A 149 18.82 -8.30 11.06
CA ARG A 149 19.98 -8.69 11.87
C ARG A 149 20.11 -10.20 12.13
N TYR A 150 19.01 -10.95 12.11
CA TYR A 150 19.01 -12.38 12.46
C TYR A 150 19.07 -13.32 11.25
N TRP A 151 18.98 -12.79 10.03
CA TRP A 151 18.93 -13.63 8.84
C TRP A 151 20.30 -14.08 8.38
N GLU A 152 20.36 -15.30 7.86
CA GLU A 152 21.48 -15.78 7.07
C GLU A 152 21.55 -15.08 5.70
N ASP A 153 22.73 -15.10 5.10
CA ASP A 153 23.05 -14.28 3.92
C ASP A 153 22.13 -14.58 2.73
N ASP A 154 21.81 -15.85 2.46
CA ASP A 154 20.95 -16.23 1.34
C ASP A 154 19.54 -15.63 1.48
N TYR A 155 18.94 -15.72 2.67
CA TYR A 155 17.62 -15.15 2.93
C TYR A 155 17.67 -13.62 2.92
N TRP A 156 18.70 -13.04 3.54
CA TRP A 156 18.89 -11.59 3.57
C TRP A 156 19.07 -10.99 2.17
N ILE A 157 19.78 -11.66 1.27
CA ILE A 157 19.97 -11.22 -0.11
C ILE A 157 18.64 -11.17 -0.87
N GLU A 158 17.74 -12.14 -0.65
CA GLU A 158 16.41 -12.11 -1.26
C GLU A 158 15.55 -10.97 -0.72
N GLU A 159 15.61 -10.70 0.58
CA GLU A 159 14.94 -9.55 1.19
C GLU A 159 15.54 -8.22 0.73
N TYR A 160 16.86 -8.13 0.54
CA TYR A 160 17.52 -6.97 -0.08
C TYR A 160 17.02 -6.72 -1.51
N LYS A 161 16.91 -7.77 -2.34
CA LYS A 161 16.34 -7.65 -3.69
C LYS A 161 14.89 -7.20 -3.62
N ARG A 162 14.10 -7.72 -2.68
CA ARG A 162 12.71 -7.32 -2.44
C ARG A 162 12.61 -5.86 -2.02
N PHE A 163 13.44 -5.40 -1.08
CA PHE A 163 13.50 -4.00 -0.64
C PHE A 163 13.76 -3.06 -1.81
N ASN A 164 14.77 -3.36 -2.65
CA ASN A 164 15.07 -2.57 -3.84
C ASN A 164 13.98 -2.62 -4.93
N LYS A 165 13.14 -3.66 -4.95
CA LYS A 165 11.96 -3.75 -5.81
C LYS A 165 10.78 -2.91 -5.28
N ILE A 166 10.65 -2.77 -3.96
CA ILE A 166 9.65 -1.93 -3.30
C ILE A 166 10.03 -0.45 -3.42
N PHE A 167 11.31 -0.14 -3.17
CA PHE A 167 11.88 1.21 -3.19
C PHE A 167 12.95 1.37 -4.28
N PRO A 168 12.60 1.23 -5.58
CA PRO A 168 13.58 1.37 -6.64
C PRO A 168 14.11 2.80 -6.70
N LYS A 169 15.43 2.94 -6.78
CA LYS A 169 16.12 4.23 -7.00
C LYS A 169 15.58 4.89 -8.28
N ARG A 170 15.38 6.21 -8.23
CA ARG A 170 14.81 6.98 -9.35
C ARG A 170 15.92 7.68 -10.13
N PRO A 171 15.89 7.68 -11.47
CA PRO A 171 16.79 8.49 -12.27
C PRO A 171 16.68 9.97 -11.86
N PHE A 172 17.81 10.67 -11.85
CA PHE A 172 17.90 12.11 -11.53
C PHE A 172 17.47 12.49 -10.10
N SER A 173 17.29 11.52 -9.20
CA SER A 173 17.04 11.73 -7.77
C SER A 173 18.03 10.89 -6.98
N LYS A 174 18.71 11.50 -5.99
CA LYS A 174 19.68 10.80 -5.16
C LYS A 174 18.94 10.05 -4.06
N THR A 175 19.12 8.73 -3.96
CA THR A 175 18.54 7.92 -2.88
C THR A 175 19.64 7.32 -2.02
N VAL A 176 19.62 7.64 -0.72
CA VAL A 176 20.61 7.20 0.27
C VAL A 176 19.92 6.31 1.30
N MET A 177 20.48 5.13 1.53
CA MET A 177 19.91 4.05 2.37
C MET A 177 20.94 3.50 3.36
N SER A 178 22.04 4.22 3.59
CA SER A 178 23.20 3.72 4.33
C SER A 178 23.08 3.85 5.84
N ILE A 179 22.06 4.51 6.39
CA ILE A 179 21.83 4.53 7.84
C ILE A 179 21.15 3.20 8.21
N PRO A 180 21.79 2.34 9.03
CA PRO A 180 21.15 1.15 9.56
C PRO A 180 20.25 1.53 10.74
N GLY A 181 19.22 0.71 10.98
CA GLY A 181 18.52 0.71 12.26
C GLY A 181 18.88 -0.49 13.13
N ASN A 182 18.34 -0.51 14.35
CA ASN A 182 18.64 -1.59 15.28
C ASN A 182 18.08 -2.93 14.77
N HIS A 183 17.02 -2.91 13.94
CA HIS A 183 16.51 -4.12 13.32
C HIS A 183 17.42 -4.68 12.22
N ASP A 184 18.26 -3.84 11.63
CA ASP A 184 19.18 -4.22 10.56
C ASP A 184 20.48 -4.84 11.10
N ILE A 185 21.03 -4.32 12.21
CA ILE A 185 22.38 -4.67 12.69
C ILE A 185 22.49 -5.07 14.18
N GLY A 186 21.45 -4.87 14.99
CA GLY A 186 21.50 -4.96 16.46
C GLY A 186 21.72 -3.59 17.12
N PHE A 187 22.03 -3.54 18.42
CA PHE A 187 22.24 -2.28 19.13
C PHE A 187 23.41 -2.32 20.12
N GLY A 188 24.25 -1.28 20.12
CA GLY A 188 25.35 -1.10 21.08
C GLY A 188 26.24 -2.34 21.19
N ASN A 189 26.50 -2.77 22.42
CA ASN A 189 27.37 -3.92 22.74
C ASN A 189 26.91 -5.25 22.11
N ASP A 190 25.64 -5.34 21.71
CA ASP A 190 25.03 -6.55 21.17
C ASP A 190 24.93 -6.52 19.64
N ILE A 191 25.62 -5.60 18.96
CA ILE A 191 25.69 -5.57 17.49
C ILE A 191 26.24 -6.88 16.93
N ILE A 192 25.63 -7.35 15.86
CA ILE A 192 26.08 -8.53 15.12
C ILE A 192 27.03 -8.07 14.02
N GLU A 193 28.35 -8.22 14.22
CA GLU A 193 29.39 -7.77 13.28
C GLU A 193 29.17 -8.28 11.84
N LYS A 194 28.70 -9.53 11.69
CA LYS A 194 28.34 -10.10 10.37
C LYS A 194 27.24 -9.28 9.70
N SER A 195 26.20 -8.92 10.44
CA SER A 195 25.06 -8.14 9.95
C SER A 195 25.46 -6.70 9.64
N LEU A 196 26.30 -6.07 10.48
CA LEU A 196 26.90 -4.76 10.20
C LEU A 196 27.70 -4.80 8.90
N ASN A 197 28.69 -5.68 8.78
CA ASN A 197 29.53 -5.78 7.59
C ASN A 197 28.73 -6.08 6.31
N ARG A 198 27.71 -6.93 6.41
CA ARG A 198 26.78 -7.20 5.31
C ARG A 198 26.01 -5.93 4.93
N PHE A 199 25.42 -5.23 5.89
CA PHE A 199 24.69 -3.99 5.64
C PHE A 199 25.58 -2.97 4.93
N LYS A 200 26.81 -2.74 5.45
CA LYS A 200 27.82 -1.86 4.86
C LYS A 200 28.11 -2.21 3.40
N THR A 201 28.29 -3.49 3.09
CA THR A 201 28.63 -3.98 1.76
C THR A 201 27.56 -3.63 0.72
N TYR A 202 26.28 -3.66 1.10
CA TYR A 202 25.15 -3.51 0.16
C TYR A 202 24.52 -2.12 0.15
N PHE A 203 24.57 -1.39 1.27
CA PHE A 203 23.96 -0.07 1.41
C PHE A 203 24.99 1.09 1.49
N GLY A 204 26.26 0.78 1.72
CA GLY A 204 27.35 1.76 1.85
C GLY A 204 27.73 2.05 3.30
N GLU A 205 28.70 2.94 3.49
CA GLU A 205 29.21 3.30 4.82
C GLU A 205 28.13 4.01 5.68
N PRO A 206 27.83 3.49 6.89
CA PRO A 206 26.83 4.04 7.79
C PRO A 206 27.15 5.44 8.32
N SER A 207 28.42 5.69 8.59
CA SER A 207 28.93 7.00 9.00
C SER A 207 29.63 7.68 7.83
N SER A 208 29.03 8.74 7.31
CA SER A 208 29.52 9.48 6.14
C SER A 208 28.92 10.88 6.10
N TYR A 209 29.40 11.75 5.21
CA TYR A 209 28.73 13.03 4.92
C TYR A 209 28.57 13.25 3.42
N LEU A 210 27.61 14.11 3.07
CA LEU A 210 27.40 14.53 1.68
C LEU A 210 26.79 15.92 1.59
N ASP A 211 27.31 16.71 0.65
CA ASP A 211 26.79 18.03 0.37
C ASP A 211 25.67 17.97 -0.66
N VAL A 212 24.48 18.45 -0.28
CA VAL A 212 23.30 18.57 -1.17
C VAL A 212 22.54 19.85 -0.84
N GLY A 213 22.10 20.58 -1.87
CA GLY A 213 21.33 21.82 -1.68
C GLY A 213 22.04 22.88 -0.83
N ASN A 214 23.37 23.02 -0.97
CA ASN A 214 24.21 23.92 -0.16
C ASN A 214 24.12 23.66 1.36
N HIS A 215 23.93 22.39 1.74
CA HIS A 215 23.96 21.91 3.12
C HIS A 215 24.82 20.64 3.19
N THR A 216 25.50 20.44 4.31
CA THR A 216 26.22 19.19 4.60
C THR A 216 25.33 18.27 5.42
N PHE A 217 24.91 17.15 4.84
CA PHE A 217 24.22 16.09 5.58
C PHE A 217 25.25 15.16 6.20
N VAL A 218 25.19 14.97 7.52
CA VAL A 218 26.02 14.05 8.28
C VAL A 218 25.16 12.84 8.61
N LEU A 219 25.50 11.69 8.06
CA LEU A 219 24.87 10.41 8.35
C LEU A 219 25.74 9.74 9.41
N LEU A 220 25.15 9.42 10.55
CA LEU A 220 25.90 8.89 11.68
C LEU A 220 25.28 7.59 12.19
N ASP A 221 26.09 6.54 12.24
CA ASP A 221 25.75 5.28 12.90
C ASP A 221 25.90 5.43 14.42
N THR A 222 24.89 6.02 15.03
CA THR A 222 24.81 6.21 16.48
C THR A 222 24.65 4.88 17.23
N ILE A 223 24.22 3.82 16.53
CA ILE A 223 24.01 2.49 17.08
C ILE A 223 25.36 1.82 17.34
N SER A 224 26.21 1.75 16.32
CA SER A 224 27.58 1.23 16.45
C SER A 224 28.44 2.11 17.35
N LEU A 225 28.22 3.42 17.32
CA LEU A 225 28.89 4.36 18.21
C LEU A 225 28.53 4.14 19.70
N SER A 226 27.38 3.54 19.99
CA SER A 226 26.94 3.22 21.36
C SER A 226 27.57 1.94 21.92
N ASP A 227 28.35 1.19 21.12
CA ASP A 227 29.11 0.04 21.61
C ASP A 227 30.31 0.50 22.45
N ARG A 228 30.37 0.07 23.71
CA ARG A 228 31.43 0.42 24.67
C ARG A 228 32.44 -0.71 24.87
N VAL A 229 32.22 -1.87 24.25
CA VAL A 229 32.97 -3.10 24.49
C VAL A 229 33.77 -3.53 23.26
N ASN A 230 33.17 -3.49 22.08
CA ASN A 230 33.76 -3.99 20.85
C ASN A 230 34.37 -2.86 20.00
N PRO A 231 35.70 -2.71 19.96
CA PRO A 231 36.34 -1.67 19.16
C PRO A 231 36.15 -1.88 17.64
N ASN A 232 35.92 -3.10 17.17
CA ASN A 232 35.68 -3.35 15.74
C ASN A 232 34.37 -2.72 15.24
N VAL A 233 33.42 -2.49 16.17
CA VAL A 233 32.13 -1.86 15.91
C VAL A 233 32.23 -0.35 16.13
N ALA A 234 32.71 0.08 17.30
CA ALA A 234 32.67 1.48 17.70
C ALA A 234 33.74 2.38 17.05
N SER A 235 34.87 1.81 16.59
CA SER A 235 36.00 2.61 16.09
C SER A 235 35.66 3.41 14.83
N ALA A 236 35.02 2.78 13.84
CA ALA A 236 34.70 3.43 12.56
C ALA A 236 33.79 4.68 12.71
N PRO A 237 32.62 4.63 13.38
CA PRO A 237 31.80 5.82 13.57
C PRO A 237 32.47 6.86 14.47
N LYS A 238 33.28 6.44 15.45
CA LYS A 238 34.03 7.36 16.32
C LYS A 238 35.12 8.11 15.56
N GLU A 239 35.93 7.41 14.78
CA GLU A 239 36.98 8.00 13.95
C GLU A 239 36.39 8.96 12.92
N PHE A 240 35.29 8.57 12.26
CA PHE A 240 34.54 9.46 11.38
C PHE A 240 34.14 10.77 12.09
N LEU A 241 33.53 10.66 13.28
CA LEU A 241 33.06 11.81 14.04
C LEU A 241 34.21 12.72 14.51
N ASP A 242 35.33 12.12 14.94
CA ASP A 242 36.54 12.82 15.36
C ASP A 242 37.21 13.56 14.19
N ASN A 243 37.29 12.92 13.03
CA ASN A 243 37.86 13.53 11.82
C ASN A 243 36.96 14.65 11.28
N PHE A 244 35.64 14.42 11.23
CA PHE A 244 34.66 15.44 10.81
C PHE A 244 34.72 16.70 11.68
N ALA A 245 35.00 16.57 12.98
CA ALA A 245 35.14 17.70 13.88
C ALA A 245 36.41 18.55 13.61
N GLN A 246 37.43 17.95 13.00
CA GLN A 246 38.70 18.63 12.66
C GLN A 246 38.68 19.27 11.27
N GLU A 247 37.81 18.79 10.38
CA GLU A 247 37.62 19.30 9.03
C GLU A 247 36.83 20.62 9.00
N SER A 248 37.09 21.45 8.00
CA SER A 248 36.34 22.69 7.79
C SER A 248 35.09 22.42 6.94
N HIS A 249 33.91 22.60 7.55
CA HIS A 249 32.62 22.46 6.88
C HIS A 249 31.91 23.82 6.84
N PRO A 250 32.04 24.59 5.73
CA PRO A 250 31.49 25.95 5.65
C PRO A 250 29.96 25.98 5.50
N LEU A 251 29.34 24.87 5.10
CA LEU A 251 27.90 24.79 4.88
C LEU A 251 27.13 24.48 6.19
N PRO A 252 25.85 24.89 6.30
CA PRO A 252 25.00 24.47 7.39
C PRO A 252 24.86 22.95 7.46
N ARG A 253 25.02 22.39 8.66
CA ARG A 253 25.05 20.94 8.89
C ARG A 253 23.68 20.40 9.31
N ILE A 254 23.28 19.26 8.76
CA ILE A 254 22.06 18.53 9.10
C ILE A 254 22.46 17.10 9.49
N LEU A 255 22.15 16.69 10.71
CA LEU A 255 22.49 15.35 11.20
C LEU A 255 21.33 14.38 10.95
N LEU A 256 21.64 13.19 10.44
CA LEU A 256 20.71 12.09 10.28
C LEU A 256 21.21 10.89 11.09
N SER A 257 20.35 10.34 11.94
CA SER A 257 20.60 9.09 12.67
C SER A 257 19.36 8.20 12.62
N HIS A 258 19.50 6.95 13.05
CA HIS A 258 18.33 6.11 13.32
C HIS A 258 17.84 6.32 14.75
N VAL A 259 18.63 5.93 15.76
CA VAL A 259 18.23 6.09 17.16
C VAL A 259 18.31 7.57 17.59
N PRO A 260 17.26 8.10 18.25
CA PRO A 260 17.23 9.49 18.71
C PRO A 260 18.30 9.82 19.76
N LEU A 261 18.62 11.10 19.88
CA LEU A 261 19.51 11.57 20.95
C LEU A 261 18.78 11.58 22.30
N TYR A 262 19.58 11.48 23.38
CA TYR A 262 19.08 11.53 24.75
C TYR A 262 18.21 12.77 24.98
N ARG A 263 17.08 12.56 25.66
CA ARG A 263 16.10 13.60 26.01
C ARG A 263 15.50 13.33 27.37
N ASP A 264 15.15 14.40 28.10
CA ASP A 264 14.42 14.35 29.37
C ASP A 264 12.90 14.38 29.08
N PRO A 265 12.16 13.26 29.25
CA PRO A 265 10.74 13.18 28.91
C PRO A 265 9.84 14.11 29.73
N GLN A 266 10.33 14.61 30.88
CA GLN A 266 9.57 15.52 31.73
C GLN A 266 9.69 16.98 31.25
N LYS A 267 10.76 17.32 30.53
CA LYS A 267 11.04 18.69 30.07
C LYS A 267 10.86 18.85 28.57
N GLN A 268 11.31 17.86 27.80
CA GLN A 268 11.33 17.88 26.34
C GLN A 268 10.14 17.07 25.79
N VAL A 269 8.98 17.69 25.75
CA VAL A 269 7.75 17.08 25.21
C VAL A 269 7.70 17.17 23.69
N CYS A 270 7.27 16.09 23.04
CA CYS A 270 7.30 15.86 21.59
C CYS A 270 6.40 16.77 20.71
N GLY A 271 5.56 17.61 21.31
CA GLY A 271 4.60 18.47 20.61
C GLY A 271 3.35 17.76 20.07
N ASP A 272 2.46 18.54 19.45
CA ASP A 272 1.08 18.14 19.13
C ASP A 272 0.94 17.13 17.98
N LYS A 273 1.98 16.97 17.17
CA LYS A 273 1.99 16.06 16.02
C LYS A 273 2.22 14.60 16.41
N ARG A 274 2.63 14.32 17.65
CA ARG A 274 2.71 12.96 18.23
C ARG A 274 1.31 12.38 18.41
N GLU A 275 1.10 11.13 17.98
CA GLU A 275 -0.15 10.42 18.20
C GLU A 275 -0.29 9.94 19.64
N SER A 276 0.78 9.39 20.20
CA SER A 276 0.83 8.98 21.61
C SER A 276 0.67 10.17 22.55
N LYS A 277 -0.14 9.97 23.60
CA LYS A 277 -0.33 10.96 24.69
C LYS A 277 0.54 10.69 25.91
N ASN A 278 1.26 9.58 25.90
CA ASN A 278 2.21 9.24 26.94
C ASN A 278 3.51 10.03 26.72
N PRO A 279 4.25 10.36 27.79
CA PRO A 279 5.61 10.88 27.68
C PRO A 279 6.50 9.98 26.81
N PHE A 280 7.56 10.55 26.24
CA PHE A 280 8.52 9.78 25.45
C PHE A 280 9.09 8.63 26.31
N PRO A 281 9.08 7.38 25.81
CA PRO A 281 9.56 6.25 26.59
C PRO A 281 11.09 6.26 26.67
N LEU A 282 11.65 6.17 27.89
CA LEU A 282 13.06 5.81 28.08
C LEU A 282 13.13 4.34 28.46
N GLN A 283 13.48 3.50 27.48
CA GLN A 283 13.49 2.05 27.63
C GLN A 283 14.76 1.47 27.01
N GLN A 284 15.25 0.40 27.63
CA GLN A 284 16.33 -0.42 27.14
C GLN A 284 15.87 -1.88 27.22
N GLY A 285 16.13 -2.63 26.16
CA GLY A 285 15.79 -4.04 26.03
C GLY A 285 16.87 -4.80 25.26
N ASP A 286 16.54 -6.02 24.87
CA ASP A 286 17.44 -6.86 24.06
C ASP A 286 17.65 -6.24 22.67
N GLN A 287 18.89 -5.83 22.37
CA GLN A 287 19.27 -5.16 21.12
C GLN A 287 18.41 -3.94 20.76
N TYR A 288 17.95 -3.19 21.78
CA TYR A 288 17.07 -2.04 21.60
C TYR A 288 17.24 -1.00 22.71
N GLN A 289 17.27 0.27 22.34
CA GLN A 289 17.23 1.40 23.27
C GLN A 289 16.56 2.61 22.59
N THR A 290 15.64 3.28 23.28
CA THR A 290 14.82 4.35 22.68
C THR A 290 15.58 5.65 22.40
N VAL A 291 16.76 5.83 23.01
CA VAL A 291 17.69 6.94 22.81
C VAL A 291 19.12 6.47 23.04
N ILE A 292 20.12 7.12 22.44
CA ILE A 292 21.52 6.89 22.81
C ILE A 292 21.87 7.55 24.15
N ASP A 293 23.03 7.22 24.70
CA ASP A 293 23.49 7.76 25.99
C ASP A 293 23.64 9.29 25.98
N ALA A 294 23.49 9.89 27.16
CA ALA A 294 23.53 11.35 27.33
C ALA A 294 24.92 11.95 27.02
N ASP A 295 26.00 11.30 27.47
CA ASP A 295 27.37 11.73 27.17
C ASP A 295 27.63 11.67 25.66
N LEU A 296 27.20 10.59 25.01
CA LEU A 296 27.38 10.40 23.59
C LEU A 296 26.56 11.41 22.77
N SER A 297 25.34 11.69 23.20
CA SER A 297 24.49 12.73 22.59
C SER A 297 25.16 14.10 22.62
N GLN A 298 25.78 14.46 23.75
CA GLN A 298 26.50 15.73 23.89
C GLN A 298 27.77 15.77 23.02
N ASP A 299 28.52 14.67 22.94
CA ASP A 299 29.70 14.57 22.07
C ASP A 299 29.34 14.72 20.59
N VAL A 300 28.30 14.03 20.14
CA VAL A 300 27.77 14.15 18.76
C VAL A 300 27.34 15.58 18.45
N LEU A 301 26.58 16.23 19.34
CA LEU A 301 26.14 17.61 19.15
C LEU A 301 27.32 18.59 19.12
N ALA A 302 28.31 18.43 20.01
CA ALA A 302 29.47 19.30 20.09
C ALA A 302 30.38 19.21 18.85
N LYS A 303 30.54 18.00 18.29
CA LYS A 303 31.38 17.75 17.10
C LYS A 303 30.66 18.10 15.79
N VAL A 304 29.40 17.70 15.64
CA VAL A 304 28.63 17.95 14.41
C VAL A 304 28.06 19.37 14.36
N GLN A 305 27.68 19.95 15.50
CA GLN A 305 27.04 21.27 15.62
C GLN A 305 25.94 21.51 14.56
N PRO A 306 24.92 20.62 14.47
CA PRO A 306 23.92 20.70 13.41
C PRO A 306 22.94 21.87 13.64
N LYS A 307 22.38 22.39 12.55
CA LYS A 307 21.23 23.31 12.59
C LYS A 307 19.92 22.60 12.94
N ILE A 308 19.80 21.34 12.53
CA ILE A 308 18.69 20.44 12.81
C ILE A 308 19.18 19.00 12.66
N LEU A 309 18.56 18.07 13.38
CA LEU A 309 18.79 16.65 13.23
C LEU A 309 17.48 15.86 13.08
N PHE A 310 17.54 14.74 12.37
CA PHE A 310 16.41 13.85 12.13
C PHE A 310 16.75 12.42 12.53
N SER A 311 15.86 11.79 13.31
CA SER A 311 15.96 10.41 13.79
C SER A 311 14.74 9.57 13.39
N GLY A 312 14.81 8.25 13.55
CA GLY A 312 13.71 7.28 13.39
C GLY A 312 13.41 6.54 14.71
N ASP A 313 13.29 5.21 14.68
CA ASP A 313 13.18 4.28 15.83
C ASP A 313 11.87 4.36 16.65
N ASP A 314 11.45 5.53 17.14
CA ASP A 314 10.25 5.65 17.99
C ASP A 314 8.93 5.50 17.21
N HIS A 315 9.01 5.45 15.87
CA HIS A 315 7.91 5.34 14.90
C HIS A 315 6.90 6.50 14.92
N ASP A 316 6.82 7.31 15.97
CA ASP A 316 5.92 8.45 16.10
C ASP A 316 6.68 9.78 16.06
N TYR A 317 5.96 10.85 15.71
CA TYR A 317 6.59 12.15 15.60
C TYR A 317 7.01 12.68 16.98
N CYS A 318 8.22 13.21 17.07
CA CYS A 318 8.68 13.95 18.23
C CYS A 318 9.55 15.13 17.81
N HIS A 319 9.20 16.35 18.24
CA HIS A 319 10.01 17.53 17.98
C HIS A 319 10.46 18.15 19.29
N ILE A 320 11.77 18.24 19.49
CA ILE A 320 12.40 18.77 20.71
C ILE A 320 13.62 19.62 20.36
N SER A 321 14.10 20.36 21.35
CA SER A 321 15.30 21.20 21.24
C SER A 321 16.37 20.71 22.21
N HIS A 322 17.62 20.60 21.75
CA HIS A 322 18.78 20.20 22.53
C HIS A 322 19.66 21.39 22.84
N SER A 323 20.08 21.51 24.09
CA SER A 323 21.15 22.44 24.49
C SER A 323 22.46 21.68 24.65
N TYR A 324 23.54 22.22 24.09
CA TYR A 324 24.88 21.63 24.16
C TYR A 324 25.96 22.70 24.19
N LEU A 325 27.15 22.33 24.64
CA LEU A 325 28.32 23.21 24.65
C LEU A 325 29.24 22.87 23.48
N SER A 326 29.67 23.90 22.75
CA SER A 326 30.69 23.81 21.70
C SER A 326 31.66 24.96 21.93
N ASP A 327 32.94 24.64 22.16
CA ASP A 327 34.02 25.60 22.43
C ASP A 327 33.69 26.58 23.58
N GLY A 328 33.01 26.08 24.62
CA GLY A 328 32.57 26.88 25.76
C GLY A 328 31.33 27.76 25.51
N ILE A 329 30.77 27.73 24.30
CA ILE A 329 29.58 28.49 23.91
C ILE A 329 28.36 27.56 23.94
N SER A 330 27.31 27.99 24.63
CA SER A 330 26.02 27.29 24.62
C SER A 330 25.35 27.45 23.26
N LYS A 331 25.01 26.34 22.63
CA LYS A 331 24.32 26.26 21.34
C LYS A 331 23.07 25.40 21.48
N THR A 332 22.20 25.51 20.48
CA THR A 332 20.93 24.79 20.42
C THR A 332 20.77 24.11 19.07
N ALA A 333 20.24 22.90 19.06
CA ALA A 333 19.89 22.16 17.85
C ALA A 333 18.50 21.53 18.01
N GLU A 334 17.65 21.68 17.00
CA GLU A 334 16.36 21.01 16.96
C GLU A 334 16.52 19.55 16.54
N GLU A 335 15.72 18.66 17.12
CA GLU A 335 15.60 17.26 16.69
C GLU A 335 14.15 16.93 16.34
N ILE A 336 13.96 16.36 15.15
CA ILE A 336 12.70 15.75 14.74
C ILE A 336 12.90 14.23 14.61
N THR A 337 12.30 13.47 15.51
CA THR A 337 12.07 12.05 15.31
C THR A 337 10.96 11.88 14.27
N VAL A 338 11.33 11.35 13.11
CA VAL A 338 10.50 11.20 11.93
C VAL A 338 9.57 10.02 12.14
N LYS A 339 8.30 10.26 11.84
CA LYS A 339 7.27 9.24 11.92
C LYS A 339 7.53 8.11 10.92
N SER A 340 7.27 6.87 11.32
CA SER A 340 7.40 5.71 10.43
C SER A 340 6.53 5.89 9.18
N CYS A 341 7.09 5.50 8.04
CA CYS A 341 6.37 5.45 6.78
C CYS A 341 5.61 4.13 6.55
N ALA A 342 5.77 3.17 7.47
CA ALA A 342 5.16 1.85 7.41
C ALA A 342 3.77 1.81 8.07
N MET A 343 2.94 0.88 7.61
CA MET A 343 1.57 0.73 8.13
C MET A 343 1.46 -0.24 9.32
N ASN A 344 2.53 -0.95 9.65
CA ASN A 344 2.59 -2.03 10.64
C ASN A 344 3.30 -1.62 11.95
N MET A 345 3.54 -0.32 12.18
CA MET A 345 4.36 0.20 13.28
C MET A 345 3.60 0.86 14.43
N GLY A 346 2.38 0.39 14.70
CA GLY A 346 1.62 0.81 15.89
C GLY A 346 1.07 2.25 15.84
N ILE A 347 1.30 2.97 14.74
CA ILE A 347 0.80 4.31 14.49
C ILE A 347 -0.41 4.30 13.52
N ASN A 348 -1.35 5.21 13.68
CA ASN A 348 -2.55 5.27 12.83
C ASN A 348 -2.33 6.08 11.55
N ARG A 349 -1.38 7.01 11.55
CA ARG A 349 -1.15 7.94 10.43
C ARG A 349 0.31 7.96 9.99
N PRO A 350 0.80 6.95 9.24
CA PRO A 350 2.16 6.94 8.71
C PRO A 350 2.48 8.23 7.95
N ALA A 351 3.74 8.65 7.96
CA ALA A 351 4.16 9.88 7.31
C ALA A 351 5.62 9.80 6.82
N ILE A 352 6.03 10.81 6.07
CA ILE A 352 7.43 11.12 5.79
C ILE A 352 7.70 12.55 6.21
N GLN A 353 8.97 12.89 6.45
CA GLN A 353 9.37 14.27 6.67
C GLN A 353 9.88 14.88 5.37
N LEU A 354 9.35 16.04 5.00
CA LEU A 354 9.80 16.81 3.85
C LEU A 354 10.66 17.98 4.32
N LEU A 355 11.75 18.23 3.61
CA LEU A 355 12.70 19.28 3.93
C LEU A 355 13.01 20.06 2.65
N SER A 356 12.84 21.37 2.70
CA SER A 356 13.15 22.30 1.62
C SER A 356 14.36 23.11 2.05
N LEU A 357 15.40 23.14 1.22
CA LEU A 357 16.69 23.72 1.51
C LEU A 357 16.95 24.88 0.57
N HIS A 358 17.33 26.02 1.13
CA HIS A 358 17.77 27.17 0.36
C HIS A 358 18.85 27.89 1.15
N ASN A 359 20.07 27.95 0.59
CA ASN A 359 21.20 28.62 1.21
C ASN A 359 21.97 29.35 0.10
N ASP A 360 21.75 30.65 -0.01
CA ASP A 360 22.37 31.52 -1.01
C ASP A 360 23.72 32.02 -0.49
N PRO A 361 24.85 31.74 -1.18
CA PRO A 361 26.16 32.25 -0.80
C PRO A 361 26.25 33.79 -0.77
N ASP A 362 25.45 34.47 -1.59
CA ASP A 362 25.49 35.92 -1.76
C ASP A 362 24.55 36.66 -0.79
N SER A 363 23.67 35.92 -0.10
CA SER A 363 22.72 36.45 0.87
C SER A 363 22.79 35.68 2.18
N PHE A 364 23.37 36.31 3.21
CA PHE A 364 23.35 35.77 4.57
C PHE A 364 21.91 35.73 5.11
N THR A 365 21.24 34.61 4.91
CA THR A 365 19.92 34.32 5.49
C THR A 365 20.11 33.44 6.73
N GLU A 366 19.51 33.82 7.86
CA GLU A 366 19.63 33.03 9.10
C GLU A 366 18.94 31.66 9.00
N LYS A 367 17.91 31.56 8.14
CA LYS A 367 17.08 30.37 7.97
C LYS A 367 17.35 29.73 6.62
N THR A 368 18.12 28.63 6.63
CA THR A 368 18.53 27.93 5.40
C THR A 368 17.68 26.69 5.08
N TYR A 369 16.74 26.34 5.95
CA TYR A 369 15.85 25.20 5.76
C TYR A 369 14.41 25.47 6.22
N GLN A 370 13.47 24.73 5.64
CA GLN A 370 12.06 24.64 6.05
C GLN A 370 11.62 23.19 6.02
N THR A 371 10.79 22.77 6.98
CA THR A 371 10.43 21.36 7.11
C THR A 371 8.94 21.18 7.35
N ASN A 372 8.35 20.17 6.74
CA ASN A 372 6.93 19.87 6.86
C ASN A 372 6.68 18.35 6.87
N ILE A 373 5.77 17.91 7.75
CA ILE A 373 5.37 16.50 7.80
C ILE A 373 4.38 16.22 6.67
N CYS A 374 4.61 15.15 5.92
CA CYS A 374 3.69 14.69 4.88
C CYS A 374 3.04 13.36 5.28
N TYR A 375 1.77 13.43 5.69
CA TYR A 375 1.01 12.22 6.03
C TYR A 375 0.71 11.36 4.80
N MET A 376 0.99 10.07 4.96
CA MET A 376 0.59 9.04 4.01
C MET A 376 -0.91 8.78 4.07
N PRO A 377 -1.50 8.20 3.01
CA PRO A 377 -2.90 7.78 3.05
C PRO A 377 -3.12 6.77 4.19
N ASP A 378 -4.28 6.89 4.87
CA ASP A 378 -4.73 5.97 5.91
C ASP A 378 -4.64 4.52 5.40
N PRO A 379 -3.80 3.67 6.02
CA PRO A 379 -3.58 2.32 5.53
C PRO A 379 -4.76 1.37 5.77
N PHE A 380 -5.58 1.63 6.80
CA PHE A 380 -6.64 0.71 7.23
C PHE A 380 -8.02 1.08 6.66
N LYS A 381 -8.23 2.34 6.26
CA LYS A 381 -9.49 2.77 5.65
C LYS A 381 -9.84 2.00 4.38
N PRO A 382 -8.93 1.79 3.40
CA PRO A 382 -9.22 0.98 2.22
C PRO A 382 -9.63 -0.45 2.59
N VAL A 383 -8.89 -1.09 3.50
CA VAL A 383 -9.17 -2.46 3.95
C VAL A 383 -10.60 -2.58 4.52
N LYS A 384 -10.99 -1.65 5.41
CA LYS A 384 -12.35 -1.60 5.97
C LYS A 384 -13.42 -1.44 4.88
N MET A 385 -13.16 -0.59 3.88
CA MET A 385 -14.12 -0.36 2.79
C MET A 385 -14.20 -1.53 1.81
N TYR A 386 -13.09 -2.23 1.54
CA TYR A 386 -13.09 -3.45 0.74
C TYR A 386 -13.85 -4.57 1.45
N ILE A 387 -13.67 -4.75 2.77
CA ILE A 387 -14.45 -5.72 3.56
C ILE A 387 -15.94 -5.37 3.53
N LEU A 388 -16.31 -4.10 3.72
CA LEU A 388 -17.70 -3.66 3.63
C LEU A 388 -18.29 -3.96 2.24
N MET A 389 -17.55 -3.66 1.16
CA MET A 389 -17.98 -3.93 -0.21
C MET A 389 -18.13 -5.43 -0.49
N LEU A 390 -17.28 -6.27 0.11
CA LEU A 390 -17.39 -7.72 0.03
C LEU A 390 -18.67 -8.23 0.71
N ILE A 391 -19.00 -7.71 1.91
CA ILE A 391 -20.24 -8.04 2.62
C ILE A 391 -21.46 -7.60 1.81
N LEU A 392 -21.44 -6.39 1.23
CA LEU A 392 -22.53 -5.89 0.38
C LEU A 392 -22.70 -6.74 -0.89
N SER A 393 -21.59 -7.15 -1.52
CA SER A 393 -21.61 -8.03 -2.70
C SER A 393 -22.18 -9.41 -2.36
N ALA A 394 -21.76 -10.00 -1.23
CA ALA A 394 -22.28 -11.27 -0.74
C ALA A 394 -23.78 -11.16 -0.38
N GLY A 395 -24.19 -10.08 0.27
CA GLY A 395 -25.59 -9.79 0.58
C GLY A 395 -26.46 -9.62 -0.68
N TRP A 396 -25.94 -8.95 -1.71
CA TRP A 396 -26.62 -8.81 -3.00
C TRP A 396 -26.82 -10.16 -3.70
N LEU A 397 -25.74 -10.97 -3.78
CA LEU A 397 -25.79 -12.32 -4.33
C LEU A 397 -26.68 -13.26 -3.50
N GLY A 398 -26.70 -13.10 -2.17
CA GLY A 398 -27.60 -13.83 -1.28
C GLY A 398 -29.07 -13.46 -1.52
N TYR A 399 -29.37 -12.16 -1.56
CA TYR A 399 -30.75 -11.67 -1.77
C TYR A 399 -31.31 -12.13 -3.12
N MET A 400 -30.50 -12.07 -4.18
CA MET A 400 -30.94 -12.50 -5.51
C MET A 400 -31.23 -14.01 -5.60
N HIS A 401 -30.47 -14.86 -4.89
CA HIS A 401 -30.59 -16.33 -5.00
C HIS A 401 -31.56 -16.94 -3.97
N PHE A 402 -31.61 -16.41 -2.75
CA PHE A 402 -32.50 -16.93 -1.70
C PHE A 402 -33.90 -16.31 -1.74
N PHE A 403 -34.04 -15.09 -2.26
CA PHE A 403 -35.32 -14.39 -2.33
C PHE A 403 -35.62 -13.82 -3.73
N PRO A 404 -35.54 -14.63 -4.81
CA PRO A 404 -35.57 -14.13 -6.18
C PRO A 404 -36.91 -13.45 -6.55
N ARG A 405 -38.04 -13.89 -6.00
CA ARG A 405 -39.35 -13.23 -6.20
C ARG A 405 -39.37 -11.81 -5.64
N SER A 406 -38.88 -11.65 -4.41
CA SER A 406 -38.77 -10.34 -3.76
C SER A 406 -37.79 -9.45 -4.52
N PHE A 407 -36.62 -10.00 -4.88
CA PHE A 407 -35.61 -9.30 -5.68
C PHE A 407 -36.16 -8.82 -7.02
N ASN A 408 -36.84 -9.69 -7.76
CA ASN A 408 -37.42 -9.35 -9.06
C ASN A 408 -38.47 -8.24 -8.95
N ARG A 409 -39.35 -8.33 -7.93
CA ARG A 409 -40.41 -7.35 -7.70
C ARG A 409 -39.86 -5.99 -7.28
N SER A 410 -38.88 -5.96 -6.37
CA SER A 410 -38.42 -4.72 -5.72
C SER A 410 -37.24 -4.07 -6.44
N VAL A 411 -36.29 -4.85 -6.93
CA VAL A 411 -35.01 -4.37 -7.45
C VAL A 411 -34.99 -4.45 -8.97
N ALA A 412 -35.17 -5.64 -9.54
CA ALA A 412 -35.03 -5.83 -10.99
C ALA A 412 -36.06 -5.01 -11.79
N SER A 413 -37.28 -4.85 -11.26
CA SER A 413 -38.33 -4.02 -11.87
C SER A 413 -37.94 -2.53 -11.89
N ARG A 414 -37.38 -2.01 -10.78
CA ARG A 414 -36.94 -0.61 -10.66
C ARG A 414 -35.75 -0.32 -11.56
N MET A 415 -34.72 -1.18 -11.52
CA MET A 415 -33.55 -1.06 -12.40
C MET A 415 -33.95 -1.09 -13.88
N GLY A 416 -34.92 -1.94 -14.25
CA GLY A 416 -35.46 -2.00 -15.60
C GLY A 416 -36.15 -0.70 -16.03
N LYS A 417 -36.91 -0.06 -15.14
CA LYS A 417 -37.55 1.24 -15.41
C LYS A 417 -36.53 2.36 -15.60
N THR A 418 -35.52 2.44 -14.73
CA THR A 418 -34.45 3.46 -14.83
C THR A 418 -33.65 3.31 -16.11
N SER A 419 -33.28 2.07 -16.50
CA SER A 419 -32.56 1.82 -17.75
C SER A 419 -33.34 2.31 -18.97
N ARG A 420 -34.65 2.02 -19.04
CA ARG A 420 -35.51 2.49 -20.14
C ARG A 420 -35.61 4.01 -20.22
N ALA A 421 -35.61 4.70 -19.07
CA ALA A 421 -35.65 6.16 -19.03
C ALA A 421 -34.37 6.77 -19.62
N VAL A 422 -33.20 6.18 -19.35
CA VAL A 422 -31.91 6.58 -19.94
C VAL A 422 -31.87 6.28 -21.44
N ASP A 423 -32.35 5.12 -21.88
CA ASP A 423 -32.39 4.77 -23.30
C ASP A 423 -33.31 5.72 -24.10
N SER A 424 -34.42 6.18 -23.50
CA SER A 424 -35.34 7.12 -24.15
C SER A 424 -34.82 8.56 -24.26
N SER A 425 -33.78 8.93 -23.51
CA SER A 425 -33.18 10.28 -23.56
C SER A 425 -31.96 10.38 -24.47
N LEU A 426 -31.45 9.25 -24.98
CA LEU A 426 -30.41 9.19 -26.01
C LEU A 426 -31.10 9.02 -27.38
N PRO A 427 -31.00 10.00 -28.32
CA PRO A 427 -31.66 9.88 -29.60
C PRO A 427 -30.93 8.85 -30.48
N MET A 428 -31.49 7.65 -30.60
CA MET A 428 -31.13 6.72 -31.69
C MET A 428 -32.21 6.77 -32.78
N PRO A 429 -31.84 6.89 -34.07
CA PRO A 429 -32.82 6.90 -35.13
C PRO A 429 -33.07 5.47 -35.60
N VAL A 430 -34.08 4.78 -35.06
CA VAL A 430 -34.72 3.69 -35.82
C VAL A 430 -36.20 3.58 -35.46
N SER A 431 -37.03 3.67 -36.49
CA SER A 431 -38.45 3.35 -36.45
C SER A 431 -38.67 1.85 -36.26
N ALA A 432 -39.45 1.46 -35.25
CA ALA A 432 -40.44 0.38 -35.36
C ALA A 432 -41.25 0.30 -34.07
N SER A 433 -42.56 0.47 -34.20
CA SER A 433 -43.54 0.26 -33.15
C SER A 433 -43.65 -1.22 -32.79
N HIS A 434 -43.13 -1.60 -31.63
CA HIS A 434 -43.63 -2.75 -30.87
C HIS A 434 -44.06 -2.26 -29.49
N LYS A 435 -45.27 -1.70 -29.42
CA LYS A 435 -46.05 -1.60 -28.19
C LYS A 435 -46.81 -2.92 -28.04
N LEU A 436 -46.75 -3.50 -26.83
CA LEU A 436 -47.48 -4.68 -26.34
C LEU A 436 -46.73 -6.03 -26.37
N GLU A 437 -45.74 -6.17 -25.47
CA GLU A 437 -45.44 -7.39 -24.65
C GLU A 437 -44.14 -7.29 -23.82
N SER A 438 -43.51 -6.11 -23.71
CA SER A 438 -42.21 -5.98 -23.03
C SER A 438 -42.27 -5.88 -21.49
N ASP A 439 -43.42 -6.11 -20.85
CA ASP A 439 -43.53 -6.00 -19.39
C ASP A 439 -42.99 -7.22 -18.62
N ILE A 440 -42.56 -8.27 -19.34
CA ILE A 440 -42.22 -9.56 -18.73
C ILE A 440 -40.71 -9.74 -18.44
N ASN A 441 -39.78 -9.14 -19.20
CA ASN A 441 -38.34 -9.38 -19.00
C ASN A 441 -37.54 -8.09 -18.82
N SER A 442 -37.52 -7.53 -17.60
CA SER A 442 -36.39 -6.69 -17.20
C SER A 442 -35.13 -7.54 -17.33
N GLN A 443 -34.13 -7.05 -18.05
CA GLN A 443 -32.87 -7.75 -18.29
C GLN A 443 -32.07 -8.02 -16.99
N TYR A 444 -32.52 -7.45 -15.86
CA TYR A 444 -31.98 -7.67 -14.52
C TYR A 444 -32.73 -8.75 -13.71
N ARG A 445 -33.77 -9.38 -14.26
CA ARG A 445 -34.51 -10.45 -13.58
C ARG A 445 -33.66 -11.70 -13.42
N VAL A 446 -33.93 -12.40 -12.32
CA VAL A 446 -33.25 -13.61 -11.87
C VAL A 446 -34.27 -14.75 -11.92
N LYS A 447 -33.84 -15.98 -12.18
CA LYS A 447 -34.76 -17.13 -12.14
C LYS A 447 -35.36 -17.26 -10.74
N GLU A 448 -36.65 -17.55 -10.65
CA GLU A 448 -37.35 -17.66 -9.35
C GLU A 448 -37.05 -18.96 -8.59
N GLU A 449 -36.34 -19.89 -9.22
CA GLU A 449 -35.88 -21.13 -8.60
C GLU A 449 -34.59 -20.89 -7.81
N ILE A 450 -34.58 -21.33 -6.55
CA ILE A 450 -33.40 -21.29 -5.69
C ILE A 450 -32.39 -22.33 -6.19
N SER A 451 -31.17 -21.89 -6.48
CA SER A 451 -30.08 -22.75 -6.95
C SER A 451 -28.78 -22.38 -6.25
N ILE A 452 -28.36 -23.23 -5.30
CA ILE A 452 -27.07 -23.09 -4.58
C ILE A 452 -25.91 -23.16 -5.57
N ILE A 453 -26.00 -24.03 -6.58
CA ILE A 453 -24.98 -24.16 -7.62
C ILE A 453 -24.85 -22.85 -8.41
N SER A 454 -25.97 -22.20 -8.75
CA SER A 454 -25.92 -20.89 -9.43
C SER A 454 -25.31 -19.81 -8.52
N LEU A 455 -25.63 -19.81 -7.22
CA LEU A 455 -24.99 -18.89 -6.26
C LEU A 455 -23.47 -19.08 -6.25
N MET A 456 -22.99 -20.32 -6.11
CA MET A 456 -21.55 -20.63 -6.09
C MET A 456 -20.85 -20.21 -7.38
N ILE A 457 -21.47 -20.45 -8.55
CA ILE A 457 -20.91 -20.04 -9.85
C ILE A 457 -20.82 -18.51 -9.93
N ASN A 458 -21.90 -17.77 -9.63
CA ASN A 458 -21.89 -16.32 -9.70
C ASN A 458 -20.93 -15.68 -8.68
N ALA A 459 -20.86 -16.23 -7.46
CA ALA A 459 -19.92 -15.79 -6.43
C ALA A 459 -18.47 -16.07 -6.85
N GLY A 460 -18.18 -17.26 -7.38
CA GLY A 460 -16.86 -17.63 -7.87
C GLY A 460 -16.39 -16.74 -9.03
N ILE A 461 -17.24 -16.51 -10.04
CA ILE A 461 -16.93 -15.60 -11.15
C ILE A 461 -16.68 -14.18 -10.62
N SER A 462 -17.55 -13.68 -9.75
CA SER A 462 -17.39 -12.33 -9.18
C SER A 462 -16.08 -12.18 -8.41
N LEU A 463 -15.74 -13.18 -7.57
CA LEU A 463 -14.50 -13.19 -6.80
C LEU A 463 -13.28 -13.17 -7.72
N VAL A 464 -13.25 -14.04 -8.75
CA VAL A 464 -12.13 -14.08 -9.71
C VAL A 464 -11.97 -12.75 -10.42
N LEU A 465 -13.07 -12.13 -10.90
CA LEU A 465 -13.01 -10.84 -11.57
C LEU A 465 -12.51 -9.72 -10.64
N VAL A 466 -12.95 -9.68 -9.39
CA VAL A 466 -12.47 -8.70 -8.40
C VAL A 466 -10.99 -8.92 -8.11
N LEU A 467 -10.53 -10.17 -7.97
CA LEU A 467 -9.11 -10.49 -7.78
C LEU A 467 -8.26 -10.06 -8.99
N LEU A 468 -8.77 -10.20 -10.22
CA LEU A 468 -8.09 -9.69 -11.42
C LEU A 468 -7.98 -8.15 -11.41
N VAL A 469 -9.00 -7.45 -10.92
CA VAL A 469 -8.91 -5.99 -10.72
C VAL A 469 -7.82 -5.66 -9.71
N PHE A 470 -7.79 -6.32 -8.55
CA PHE A 470 -6.70 -6.13 -7.58
C PHE A 470 -5.33 -6.42 -8.19
N ALA A 471 -5.18 -7.54 -8.92
CA ALA A 471 -3.94 -7.90 -9.58
C ALA A 471 -3.48 -6.84 -10.59
N TYR A 472 -4.41 -6.24 -11.35
CA TYR A 472 -4.11 -5.11 -12.23
C TYR A 472 -3.61 -3.88 -11.44
N PHE A 473 -4.27 -3.52 -10.35
CA PHE A 473 -3.84 -2.38 -9.53
C PHE A 473 -2.49 -2.62 -8.85
N TYR A 474 -2.22 -3.84 -8.38
CA TYR A 474 -0.96 -4.21 -7.73
C TYR A 474 0.22 -4.28 -8.72
N SER A 475 -0.04 -4.73 -9.95
CA SER A 475 0.99 -4.78 -11.01
C SER A 475 1.26 -3.42 -11.66
N SER A 476 0.28 -2.52 -11.71
CA SER A 476 0.40 -1.18 -12.32
C SER A 476 0.97 -0.12 -11.37
N VAL A 477 1.33 -0.50 -10.15
CA VAL A 477 2.18 0.31 -9.28
C VAL A 477 3.63 0.10 -9.67
#